data_AF-A0A090NA64-F1
#
_entry.id   AF-A0A090NA64-F1
#
_cell.length_a   1.000
_cell.length_b   1.000
_cell.length_c   1.000
_cell.angle_alpha   90.00
_cell.angle_beta   90.00
_cell.angle_gamma   90.00
#
_symmetry.space_group_name_H-M   'P 1'
#
loop_
_entity.id
_entity.type
_entity.pdbx_description
1 polymer ?
#
loop_
_entity_poly.entity_id
_entity_poly.type
_entity_poly.pdbx_seq_one_letter_code
_entity_poly.pdbx_strand_id
1 'polypeptide(L)'
;MFFARRKPAAMKICLYHTLNPDTIPGYKKFAQAIATDNFVQADVRKIDTNLYRARLSIRDRLLFSLYRYHGETICLVLEYIRNHAYNTSRFLRRNVVIDEGRLQQQPVPDPVDIATEALTYINPSHGRFHRLDKMLSFDDDQQALYEHPLPLVIVGSAGSGKTALVLEKMKQAAGDILYLSLSSFLVEKARTLYNASGEGSEVQNIDFLSLTEFLETLRIPEGREVTFSAFSDWLPRNRAIAALGAAHTLYEEFRGVIGAVASGNGPLVPGGVSVTWDTAVALWHGGPPDGLCPV
;
A
#
# COMPACT_ATOMS: atom_id res chain seq x y z
N MET A 1 -48.00 -7.14 -21.13
CA MET A 1 -46.88 -7.82 -20.44
C MET A 1 -46.17 -6.75 -19.62
N PHE A 2 -46.54 -6.59 -18.35
CA PHE A 2 -45.91 -5.61 -17.46
C PHE A 2 -44.56 -6.18 -17.03
N PHE A 3 -43.46 -5.61 -17.55
CA PHE A 3 -42.14 -5.83 -16.95
C PHE A 3 -42.22 -5.30 -15.52
N ALA A 4 -42.24 -6.19 -14.54
CA ALA A 4 -42.01 -5.84 -13.15
C ALA A 4 -40.65 -5.13 -13.10
N ARG A 5 -40.65 -3.79 -12.96
CA ARG A 5 -39.45 -3.04 -12.58
C ARG A 5 -38.99 -3.67 -11.26
N ARG A 6 -37.91 -4.47 -11.31
CA ARG A 6 -37.18 -4.86 -10.10
C ARG A 6 -36.97 -3.58 -9.31
N LYS A 7 -37.35 -3.55 -8.03
CA LYS A 7 -36.90 -2.49 -7.12
C LYS A 7 -35.39 -2.37 -7.32
N PRO A 8 -34.85 -1.21 -7.70
CA PRO A 8 -33.40 -1.06 -7.76
C PRO A 8 -32.85 -1.44 -6.39
N ALA A 9 -31.88 -2.34 -6.37
CA ALA A 9 -31.15 -2.63 -5.13
C ALA A 9 -30.52 -1.32 -4.67
N ALA A 10 -30.65 -0.98 -3.39
CA ALA A 10 -30.10 0.26 -2.84
C ALA A 10 -28.60 0.33 -3.15
N MET A 11 -28.14 1.47 -3.66
CA MET A 11 -26.74 1.67 -4.02
C MET A 11 -25.86 1.49 -2.77
N LYS A 12 -24.86 0.60 -2.85
CA LYS A 12 -23.91 0.39 -1.75
C LYS A 12 -22.85 1.48 -1.77
N ILE A 13 -22.46 1.96 -0.59
CA ILE A 13 -21.49 3.03 -0.43
C ILE A 13 -20.26 2.46 0.27
N CYS A 14 -19.09 2.59 -0.36
CA CYS A 14 -17.80 2.28 0.24
C CYS A 14 -16.99 3.57 0.37
N LEU A 15 -16.25 3.71 1.47
CA LEU A 15 -15.48 4.89 1.81
C LEU A 15 -14.00 4.63 1.62
N TYR A 16 -13.29 5.62 1.10
CA TYR A 16 -11.85 5.60 1.10
C TYR A 16 -11.32 5.45 2.53
N HIS A 17 -10.27 4.64 2.72
CA HIS A 17 -9.83 4.17 4.04
C HIS A 17 -9.59 5.29 5.07
N THR A 18 -9.07 6.43 4.63
CA THR A 18 -8.78 7.60 5.50
C THR A 18 -10.01 8.43 5.89
N LEU A 19 -11.17 8.24 5.25
CA LEU A 19 -12.34 9.06 5.52
C LEU A 19 -13.05 8.63 6.79
N ASN A 20 -13.38 9.57 7.67
CA ASN A 20 -14.28 9.29 8.79
C ASN A 20 -15.66 9.94 8.54
N PRO A 21 -16.71 9.16 8.22
CA PRO A 21 -18.03 9.70 7.90
C PRO A 21 -18.65 10.50 9.05
N ASP A 22 -18.32 10.19 10.31
CA ASP A 22 -18.83 10.90 11.48
C ASP A 22 -18.27 12.33 11.59
N THR A 23 -17.11 12.58 10.98
CA THR A 23 -16.45 13.90 10.96
C THR A 23 -16.87 14.76 9.77
N ILE A 24 -17.67 14.23 8.84
CA ILE A 24 -18.06 14.91 7.60
C ILE A 24 -19.48 15.49 7.76
N PRO A 25 -19.64 16.82 7.87
CA PRO A 25 -20.96 17.44 8.00
C PRO A 25 -21.83 17.14 6.78
N GLY A 26 -23.07 16.72 7.03
CA GLY A 26 -24.03 16.40 5.96
C GLY A 26 -23.85 15.03 5.30
N TYR A 27 -22.84 14.24 5.70
CA TYR A 27 -22.61 12.90 5.13
C TYR A 27 -23.84 11.99 5.22
N LYS A 28 -24.55 11.96 6.36
CA LYS A 28 -25.76 11.15 6.53
C LYS A 28 -26.84 11.47 5.49
N LYS A 29 -27.03 12.76 5.17
CA LYS A 29 -27.99 13.20 4.14
C LYS A 29 -27.56 12.77 2.74
N PHE A 30 -26.26 12.92 2.45
CA PHE A 30 -25.67 12.42 1.21
C PHE A 30 -25.86 10.91 1.07
N ALA A 31 -25.49 10.13 2.09
CA ALA A 31 -25.57 8.68 2.07
C ALA A 31 -27.01 8.20 1.87
N GLN A 32 -27.98 8.81 2.55
CA GLN A 32 -29.40 8.51 2.35
C GLN A 32 -29.85 8.80 0.92
N ALA A 33 -29.50 9.96 0.36
CA ALA A 33 -29.88 10.33 -1.00
C ALA A 33 -29.28 9.40 -2.04
N ILE A 34 -27.98 9.08 -1.93
CA ILE A 34 -27.27 8.19 -2.85
C ILE A 34 -27.78 6.76 -2.78
N ALA A 35 -28.04 6.23 -1.58
CA ALA A 35 -28.57 4.88 -1.40
C ALA A 35 -29.95 4.69 -2.08
N THR A 36 -30.70 5.78 -2.26
CA THR A 36 -32.01 5.80 -2.94
C THR A 36 -31.96 6.34 -4.36
N ASP A 37 -30.79 6.44 -4.99
CA ASP A 37 -30.58 6.99 -6.34
C ASP A 37 -31.08 8.44 -6.51
N ASN A 38 -31.22 9.20 -5.42
CA ASN A 38 -31.73 10.57 -5.43
C ASN A 38 -30.61 11.59 -5.61
N PHE A 39 -30.07 11.64 -6.83
CA PHE A 39 -28.94 12.52 -7.17
C PHE A 39 -29.30 14.01 -7.13
N VAL A 40 -30.58 14.33 -7.28
CA VAL A 40 -31.10 15.70 -7.15
C VAL A 40 -30.96 16.19 -5.72
N GLN A 41 -31.37 15.37 -4.73
CA GLN A 41 -31.26 15.73 -3.31
C GLN A 41 -29.80 15.92 -2.86
N ALA A 42 -28.89 15.13 -3.41
CA ALA A 42 -27.45 15.25 -3.14
C ALA A 42 -26.75 16.32 -4.00
N ASP A 43 -27.47 17.01 -4.88
CA ASP A 43 -26.94 18.02 -5.82
C ASP A 43 -25.69 17.48 -6.55
N VAL A 44 -25.83 16.31 -7.16
CA VAL A 44 -24.73 15.64 -7.88
C VAL A 44 -24.42 16.38 -9.17
N ARG A 45 -23.14 16.65 -9.43
CA ARG A 45 -22.61 17.11 -10.72
C ARG A 45 -21.45 16.24 -11.17
N LYS A 46 -21.34 16.05 -12.48
CA LYS A 46 -20.24 15.32 -13.11
C LYS A 46 -19.03 16.25 -13.24
N ILE A 47 -17.87 15.78 -12.80
CA ILE A 47 -16.59 16.48 -12.94
C ILE A 47 -15.77 15.92 -14.11
N ASP A 48 -15.71 14.59 -14.24
CA ASP A 48 -14.94 13.88 -15.26
C ASP A 48 -15.61 12.54 -15.59
N THR A 49 -15.03 11.72 -16.48
CA THR A 49 -15.57 10.47 -17.03
C THR A 49 -16.27 9.59 -16.00
N ASN A 50 -15.64 9.34 -14.84
CA ASN A 50 -16.21 8.60 -13.71
C ASN A 50 -16.04 9.33 -12.37
N LEU A 51 -16.16 10.65 -12.38
CA LEU A 51 -15.93 11.47 -11.19
C LEU A 51 -17.08 12.44 -10.97
N TYR A 52 -17.59 12.43 -9.74
CA TYR A 52 -18.82 13.11 -9.37
C TYR A 52 -18.68 13.85 -8.04
N ARG A 53 -19.59 14.81 -7.86
CA ARG A 53 -19.52 15.80 -6.81
C ARG A 53 -20.93 16.07 -6.28
N ALA A 54 -21.24 15.64 -5.06
CA ALA A 54 -22.49 15.91 -4.32
C ALA A 54 -22.42 17.00 -3.23
N ARG A 55 -23.14 18.10 -3.34
CA ARG A 55 -23.08 19.25 -2.40
C ARG A 55 -23.39 18.85 -0.95
N LEU A 56 -22.47 19.14 -0.02
CA LEU A 56 -22.70 18.95 1.42
C LEU A 56 -23.17 20.24 2.09
N SER A 57 -22.54 21.37 1.72
CA SER A 57 -22.90 22.70 2.23
C SER A 57 -22.64 23.77 1.16
N ILE A 58 -22.70 25.06 1.53
CA ILE A 58 -22.25 26.12 0.62
C ILE A 58 -20.73 26.05 0.36
N ARG A 59 -19.94 25.64 1.34
CA ARG A 59 -18.46 25.57 1.27
C ARG A 59 -17.93 24.18 0.96
N ASP A 60 -18.68 23.14 1.32
CA ASP A 60 -18.10 21.81 1.38
C ASP A 60 -18.66 20.86 0.34
N ARG A 61 -17.77 19.95 -0.02
CA ARG A 61 -17.84 19.05 -1.14
C ARG A 61 -17.31 17.67 -0.69
N LEU A 62 -17.63 16.65 -1.46
CA LEU A 62 -17.50 15.21 -1.28
C LEU A 62 -17.35 14.55 -2.66
N LEU A 63 -16.14 14.20 -3.00
CA LEU A 63 -15.80 13.60 -4.28
C LEU A 63 -16.13 12.11 -4.24
N PHE A 64 -16.76 11.58 -5.28
CA PHE A 64 -17.07 10.15 -5.38
C PHE A 64 -17.07 9.67 -6.84
N SER A 65 -17.01 8.36 -7.02
CA SER A 65 -17.06 7.67 -8.32
C SER A 65 -18.05 6.52 -8.26
N LEU A 66 -18.55 6.08 -9.42
CA LEU A 66 -19.56 5.03 -9.51
C LEU A 66 -19.03 3.85 -10.31
N TYR A 67 -19.26 2.65 -9.79
CA TYR A 67 -18.77 1.42 -10.39
C TYR A 67 -19.84 0.33 -10.36
N ARG A 68 -19.62 -0.73 -11.12
CA ARG A 68 -20.45 -1.93 -11.09
C ARG A 68 -19.71 -3.11 -10.48
N TYR A 69 -20.37 -3.82 -9.57
CA TYR A 69 -19.87 -5.06 -8.99
C TYR A 69 -21.01 -6.06 -8.83
N HIS A 70 -20.86 -7.26 -9.41
CA HIS A 70 -21.93 -8.30 -9.46
C HIS A 70 -23.32 -7.78 -9.88
N GLY A 71 -23.37 -6.82 -10.82
CA GLY A 71 -24.61 -6.24 -11.33
C GLY A 71 -25.19 -5.08 -10.50
N GLU A 72 -24.66 -4.84 -9.30
CA GLU A 72 -25.03 -3.72 -8.42
C GLU A 72 -24.15 -2.49 -8.66
N THR A 73 -24.73 -1.30 -8.49
CA THR A 73 -23.98 -0.04 -8.51
C THR A 73 -23.36 0.22 -7.14
N ILE A 74 -22.06 0.49 -7.13
CA ILE A 74 -21.28 0.81 -5.93
C ILE A 74 -20.79 2.27 -6.04
N CYS A 75 -21.08 3.06 -5.02
CA CYS A 75 -20.52 4.39 -4.83
C CYS A 75 -19.24 4.29 -4.02
N LEU A 76 -18.12 4.68 -4.62
CA LEU A 76 -16.85 4.83 -3.94
C LEU A 76 -16.68 6.31 -3.57
N VAL A 77 -16.79 6.63 -2.28
CA VAL A 77 -16.56 7.97 -1.76
C VAL A 77 -15.07 8.17 -1.57
N LEU A 78 -14.51 9.13 -2.31
CA LEU A 78 -13.07 9.30 -2.51
C LEU A 78 -12.49 10.29 -1.51
N GLU A 79 -13.07 11.49 -1.41
CA GLU A 79 -12.46 12.57 -0.63
C GLU A 79 -13.47 13.61 -0.13
N TYR A 80 -13.27 14.12 1.10
CA TYR A 80 -13.99 15.26 1.63
C TYR A 80 -13.25 16.56 1.28
N ILE A 81 -13.85 17.38 0.43
CA ILE A 81 -13.26 18.60 -0.11
C ILE A 81 -13.84 19.81 0.64
N ARG A 82 -13.02 20.40 1.52
CA ARG A 82 -13.38 21.60 2.30
C ARG A 82 -13.19 22.86 1.48
N ASN A 83 -14.07 23.84 1.64
CA ASN A 83 -13.95 25.17 1.02
C ASN A 83 -13.65 25.16 -0.50
N HIS A 84 -14.21 24.19 -1.23
CA HIS A 84 -13.96 23.97 -2.67
C HIS A 84 -12.47 23.79 -3.03
N ALA A 85 -11.63 23.30 -2.11
CA ALA A 85 -10.20 23.06 -2.31
C ALA A 85 -9.92 21.84 -3.20
N TYR A 86 -10.44 21.83 -4.43
CA TYR A 86 -10.26 20.75 -5.39
C TYR A 86 -8.80 20.53 -5.79
N ASN A 87 -7.99 21.59 -5.74
CA ASN A 87 -6.57 21.55 -6.06
C ASN A 87 -5.74 20.68 -5.11
N THR A 88 -6.23 20.41 -3.89
CA THR A 88 -5.54 19.56 -2.92
C THR A 88 -5.94 18.08 -3.03
N SER A 89 -6.93 17.77 -3.87
CA SER A 89 -7.48 16.41 -4.02
C SER A 89 -6.49 15.47 -4.69
N ARG A 90 -6.25 14.31 -4.08
CA ARG A 90 -5.36 13.26 -4.65
C ARG A 90 -6.01 12.46 -5.79
N PHE A 91 -7.34 12.56 -5.91
CA PHE A 91 -8.13 11.89 -6.94
C PHE A 91 -8.43 12.78 -8.15
N LEU A 92 -8.02 14.05 -8.11
CA LEU A 92 -8.13 14.96 -9.25
C LEU A 92 -6.77 15.08 -9.95
N ARG A 93 -6.80 15.26 -11.27
CA ARG A 93 -5.57 15.52 -12.02
C ARG A 93 -4.96 16.84 -11.55
N ARG A 94 -3.65 16.85 -11.34
CA ARG A 94 -2.91 18.07 -10.99
C ARG A 94 -3.20 19.14 -12.05
N ASN A 95 -3.54 20.35 -11.61
CA ASN A 95 -3.87 21.53 -12.43
C ASN A 95 -5.27 21.58 -13.07
N VAL A 96 -6.21 20.71 -12.70
CA VAL A 96 -7.62 20.89 -13.11
C VAL A 96 -8.27 21.98 -12.24
N VAL A 97 -8.72 23.06 -12.90
CA VAL A 97 -9.51 24.11 -12.25
C VAL A 97 -10.99 23.75 -12.38
N ILE A 98 -11.63 23.52 -11.25
CA ILE A 98 -13.06 23.23 -11.17
C ILE A 98 -13.83 24.53 -10.93
N ASP A 99 -14.63 24.94 -11.91
CA ASP A 99 -15.53 26.09 -11.80
C ASP A 99 -16.92 25.62 -11.33
N GLU A 100 -17.22 25.89 -10.06
CA GLU A 100 -18.50 25.54 -9.42
C GLU A 100 -19.70 26.23 -10.06
N GLY A 101 -19.55 27.45 -10.57
CA GLY A 101 -20.63 28.18 -11.24
C GLY A 101 -21.03 27.48 -12.54
N ARG A 102 -20.02 27.06 -13.33
CA ARG A 102 -20.24 26.24 -14.53
C ARG A 102 -20.82 24.87 -14.21
N LEU A 103 -20.33 24.20 -13.17
CA LEU A 103 -20.89 22.91 -12.74
C LEU A 103 -22.37 23.03 -12.34
N GLN A 104 -22.77 24.09 -11.65
CA GLN A 104 -24.16 24.27 -11.23
C GLN A 104 -25.14 24.44 -12.41
N GLN A 105 -24.66 24.94 -13.56
CA GLN A 105 -25.46 25.07 -14.78
C GLN A 105 -25.67 23.73 -15.50
N GLN A 106 -24.85 22.72 -15.20
CA GLN A 106 -25.03 21.39 -15.77
C GLN A 106 -26.24 20.69 -15.16
N PRO A 107 -26.97 19.88 -15.92
CA PRO A 107 -28.04 19.06 -15.39
C PRO A 107 -27.49 18.05 -14.37
N VAL A 108 -28.32 17.72 -13.37
CA VAL A 108 -28.05 16.57 -12.49
C VAL A 108 -28.04 15.31 -13.37
N PRO A 109 -27.01 14.46 -13.30
CA PRO A 109 -26.99 13.22 -14.07
C PRO A 109 -28.05 12.25 -13.55
N ASP A 110 -28.72 11.54 -14.46
CA ASP A 110 -29.61 10.44 -14.10
C ASP A 110 -28.77 9.20 -13.77
N PRO A 111 -28.92 8.58 -12.58
CA PRO A 111 -28.21 7.36 -12.20
C PRO A 111 -28.33 6.22 -13.21
N VAL A 112 -29.45 6.13 -13.94
CA VAL A 112 -29.71 5.07 -14.93
C VAL A 112 -28.83 5.21 -16.17
N ASP A 113 -28.49 6.45 -16.54
CA ASP A 113 -27.72 6.77 -17.75
C ASP A 113 -26.20 6.73 -17.52
N ILE A 114 -25.76 6.46 -16.29
CA ILE A 114 -24.35 6.43 -15.94
C ILE A 114 -23.72 5.11 -16.40
N ALA A 115 -22.85 5.21 -17.40
CA ALA A 115 -21.94 4.14 -17.77
C ALA A 115 -20.91 3.93 -16.65
N THR A 116 -21.12 2.91 -15.83
CA THR A 116 -20.21 2.52 -14.75
C THR A 116 -19.21 1.47 -15.22
N GLU A 117 -17.93 1.71 -14.96
CA GLU A 117 -16.89 0.70 -15.15
C GLU A 117 -17.08 -0.47 -14.16
N ALA A 118 -16.68 -1.68 -14.55
CA ALA A 118 -16.75 -2.85 -13.69
C ALA A 118 -15.55 -2.91 -12.74
N LEU A 119 -15.80 -3.09 -11.44
CA LEU A 119 -14.74 -3.40 -10.47
C LEU A 119 -14.41 -4.89 -10.55
N THR A 120 -13.10 -5.19 -10.51
CA THR A 120 -12.62 -6.57 -10.38
C THR A 120 -13.05 -7.17 -9.05
N TYR A 121 -12.90 -6.40 -7.96
CA TYR A 121 -13.24 -6.83 -6.62
C TYR A 121 -13.48 -5.62 -5.71
N ILE A 122 -14.48 -5.73 -4.84
CA ILE A 122 -14.74 -4.84 -3.71
C ILE A 122 -15.41 -5.69 -2.63
N ASN A 123 -14.99 -5.55 -1.37
CA ASN A 123 -15.64 -6.23 -0.26
C ASN A 123 -16.75 -5.31 0.29
N PRO A 124 -18.03 -5.57 -0.03
CA PRO A 124 -19.10 -4.66 0.36
C PRO A 124 -19.40 -4.71 1.87
N SER A 125 -18.94 -5.76 2.57
CA SER A 125 -19.19 -5.95 4.01
C SER A 125 -18.34 -5.00 4.86
N HIS A 126 -17.10 -4.73 4.46
CA HIS A 126 -16.23 -3.76 5.16
C HIS A 126 -16.56 -2.31 4.83
N GLY A 127 -17.14 -2.06 3.65
CA GLY A 127 -17.50 -0.70 3.22
C GLY A 127 -16.30 0.24 3.09
N ARG A 128 -15.08 -0.31 2.94
CA ARG A 128 -13.82 0.41 2.84
C ARG A 128 -13.02 -0.03 1.63
N PHE A 129 -12.26 0.91 1.06
CA PHE A 129 -11.33 0.63 -0.02
C PHE A 129 -10.06 1.48 0.10
N HIS A 130 -9.02 1.01 -0.56
CA HIS A 130 -7.66 1.53 -0.61
C HIS A 130 -7.29 1.94 -2.04
N ARG A 131 -6.13 2.58 -2.20
CA ARG A 131 -5.63 2.96 -3.53
C ARG A 131 -4.12 2.90 -3.62
N LEU A 132 -3.64 2.13 -4.59
CA LEU A 132 -2.26 2.19 -5.10
C LEU A 132 -2.29 2.83 -6.50
N ASP A 133 -2.01 2.07 -7.56
CA ASP A 133 -2.25 2.48 -8.94
C ASP A 133 -3.75 2.45 -9.31
N LYS A 134 -4.51 1.58 -8.62
CA LYS A 134 -5.95 1.35 -8.82
C LYS A 134 -6.66 1.25 -7.47
N MET A 135 -7.99 1.27 -7.52
CA MET A 135 -8.82 0.98 -6.34
C MET A 135 -8.61 -0.46 -5.91
N LEU A 136 -8.37 -0.66 -4.63
CA LEU A 136 -8.07 -1.94 -4.00
C LEU A 136 -9.06 -2.16 -2.86
N SER A 137 -9.50 -3.40 -2.68
CA SER A 137 -10.26 -3.83 -1.51
C SER A 137 -9.66 -5.10 -0.97
N PHE A 138 -9.66 -5.24 0.35
CA PHE A 138 -9.23 -6.44 1.02
C PHE A 138 -10.40 -7.39 1.26
N ASP A 139 -10.14 -8.68 1.14
CA ASP A 139 -11.01 -9.70 1.71
C ASP A 139 -10.89 -9.71 3.24
N ASP A 140 -11.67 -10.56 3.91
CA ASP A 140 -11.75 -10.58 5.37
C ASP A 140 -10.41 -10.95 6.03
N ASP A 141 -9.65 -11.88 5.43
CA ASP A 141 -8.35 -12.31 5.94
C ASP A 141 -7.28 -11.24 5.75
N GLN A 142 -7.25 -10.63 4.55
CA GLN A 142 -6.36 -9.51 4.25
C GLN A 142 -6.67 -8.29 5.12
N GLN A 143 -7.94 -8.00 5.39
CA GLN A 143 -8.33 -6.90 6.28
C GLN A 143 -7.85 -7.15 7.71
N ALA A 144 -8.04 -8.37 8.23
CA ALA A 144 -7.55 -8.74 9.55
C ALA A 144 -6.01 -8.61 9.65
N LEU A 145 -5.27 -9.02 8.60
CA LEU A 145 -3.82 -8.86 8.53
C LEU A 145 -3.40 -7.38 8.43
N TYR A 146 -4.15 -6.57 7.69
CA TYR A 146 -3.91 -5.14 7.56
C TYR A 146 -4.07 -4.41 8.92
N GLU A 147 -5.06 -4.79 9.71
CA GLU A 147 -5.34 -4.21 11.04
C GLU A 147 -4.44 -4.76 12.15
N HIS A 148 -3.82 -5.93 11.95
CA HIS A 148 -2.97 -6.55 12.96
C HIS A 148 -1.77 -5.64 13.34
N PRO A 149 -1.46 -5.48 14.64
CA PRO A 149 -0.29 -4.71 15.07
C PRO A 149 1.03 -5.33 14.60
N LEU A 150 2.08 -4.52 14.50
CA LEU A 150 3.44 -5.01 14.26
C LEU A 150 4.04 -5.61 15.55
N PRO A 151 4.99 -6.57 15.46
CA PRO A 151 5.58 -7.17 14.26
C PRO A 151 4.64 -8.17 13.58
N LEU A 152 4.76 -8.32 12.26
CA LEU A 152 3.88 -9.16 11.46
C LEU A 152 4.68 -9.96 10.41
N VAL A 153 4.33 -11.24 10.25
CA VAL A 153 4.84 -12.10 9.18
C VAL A 153 3.66 -12.53 8.31
N ILE A 154 3.72 -12.21 7.03
CA ILE A 154 2.65 -12.52 6.07
C ILE A 154 3.12 -13.65 5.15
N VAL A 155 2.40 -14.77 5.18
CA VAL A 155 2.65 -15.93 4.32
C VAL A 155 1.46 -16.12 3.39
N GLY A 156 1.73 -16.32 2.10
CA GLY A 156 0.67 -16.51 1.11
C GLY A 156 1.22 -16.85 -0.27
N SER A 157 0.39 -17.41 -1.14
CA SER A 157 0.75 -17.80 -2.50
C SER A 157 1.10 -16.59 -3.40
N ALA A 158 1.72 -16.85 -4.55
CA ALA A 158 1.91 -15.83 -5.57
C ALA A 158 0.55 -15.24 -6.01
N GLY A 159 0.50 -13.92 -6.20
CA GLY A 159 -0.74 -13.22 -6.58
C GLY A 159 -1.73 -12.96 -5.44
N SER A 160 -1.48 -13.42 -4.21
CA SER A 160 -2.39 -13.23 -3.07
C SER A 160 -2.46 -11.78 -2.51
N GLY A 161 -1.84 -10.82 -3.19
CA GLY A 161 -1.89 -9.41 -2.79
C GLY A 161 -0.93 -8.99 -1.66
N LYS A 162 0.01 -9.85 -1.22
CA LYS A 162 0.95 -9.54 -0.12
C LYS A 162 1.63 -8.18 -0.25
N THR A 163 2.19 -7.89 -1.43
CA THR A 163 2.87 -6.62 -1.70
C THR A 163 1.91 -5.44 -1.55
N ALA A 164 0.68 -5.54 -2.06
CA ALA A 164 -0.30 -4.48 -1.94
C ALA A 164 -0.67 -4.22 -0.47
N LEU A 165 -0.90 -5.29 0.31
CA LEU A 165 -1.18 -5.19 1.75
C LEU A 165 -0.02 -4.55 2.52
N VAL A 166 1.22 -4.97 2.25
CA VAL A 166 2.42 -4.38 2.85
C VAL A 166 2.53 -2.90 2.52
N LEU A 167 2.36 -2.51 1.25
CA LEU A 167 2.44 -1.11 0.83
C LEU A 167 1.35 -0.26 1.48
N GLU A 168 0.12 -0.76 1.57
CA GLU A 168 -0.95 -0.06 2.29
C GLU A 168 -0.65 0.05 3.79
N LYS A 169 -0.05 -0.98 4.40
CA LYS A 169 0.32 -0.97 5.83
C LYS A 169 1.47 0.01 6.10
N MET A 170 2.45 0.12 5.18
CA MET A 170 3.54 1.10 5.26
C MET A 170 3.01 2.54 5.34
N LYS A 171 1.91 2.86 4.64
CA LYS A 171 1.32 4.20 4.68
C LYS A 171 0.85 4.62 6.08
N GLN A 172 0.59 3.66 6.98
CA GLN A 172 0.21 3.93 8.36
C GLN A 172 1.42 4.26 9.25
N ALA A 173 2.64 3.90 8.85
CA ALA A 173 3.85 4.17 9.60
C ALA A 173 4.33 5.62 9.37
N ALA A 174 5.11 6.15 10.32
CA ALA A 174 5.76 7.44 10.23
C ALA A 174 7.26 7.28 10.45
N GLY A 175 8.05 8.27 10.03
CA GLY A 175 9.50 8.25 10.14
C GLY A 175 10.20 7.54 8.98
N ASP A 176 11.37 6.98 9.26
CA ASP A 176 12.21 6.28 8.29
C ASP A 176 11.70 4.84 8.07
N ILE A 177 11.41 4.49 6.82
CA ILE A 177 10.86 3.20 6.42
C ILE A 177 11.75 2.59 5.34
N LEU A 178 12.22 1.37 5.56
CA LEU A 178 12.95 0.60 4.54
C LEU A 178 12.05 -0.50 3.95
N TYR A 179 11.78 -0.42 2.66
CA TYR A 179 11.24 -1.53 1.87
C TYR A 179 12.40 -2.29 1.23
N LEU A 180 12.54 -3.56 1.60
CA LEU A 180 13.60 -4.44 1.11
C LEU A 180 13.03 -5.60 0.29
N SER A 181 13.67 -5.94 -0.82
CA SER A 181 13.42 -7.19 -1.55
C SER A 181 14.71 -7.73 -2.15
N LEU A 182 14.77 -9.01 -2.49
CA LEU A 182 15.93 -9.56 -3.22
C LEU A 182 15.95 -9.11 -4.69
N SER A 183 14.80 -8.77 -5.27
CA SER A 183 14.67 -8.41 -6.68
C SER A 183 14.54 -6.91 -6.86
N SER A 184 15.51 -6.27 -7.51
CA SER A 184 15.44 -4.85 -7.89
C SER A 184 14.20 -4.52 -8.75
N PHE A 185 13.77 -5.45 -9.60
CA PHE A 185 12.54 -5.31 -10.37
C PHE A 185 11.27 -5.25 -9.49
N LEU A 186 11.19 -6.06 -8.43
CA LEU A 186 10.07 -5.99 -7.48
C LEU A 186 10.12 -4.71 -6.65
N VAL A 187 11.32 -4.24 -6.30
CA VAL A 187 11.53 -2.95 -5.61
C VAL A 187 10.98 -1.80 -6.46
N GLU A 188 11.36 -1.73 -7.74
CA GLU A 188 10.93 -0.65 -8.63
C GLU A 188 9.41 -0.69 -8.88
N LYS A 189 8.84 -1.89 -9.02
CA LYS A 189 7.38 -2.07 -9.08
C LYS A 189 6.69 -1.59 -7.82
N ALA A 190 7.19 -1.97 -6.65
CA ALA A 190 6.62 -1.57 -5.36
C ALA A 190 6.68 -0.05 -5.17
N ARG A 191 7.82 0.57 -5.50
CA ARG A 191 8.00 2.03 -5.51
C ARG A 191 6.99 2.71 -6.44
N THR A 192 6.84 2.21 -7.66
CA THR A 192 5.88 2.75 -8.63
C THR A 192 4.45 2.67 -8.11
N LEU A 193 4.04 1.52 -7.57
CA LEU A 193 2.70 1.32 -7.00
C LEU A 193 2.44 2.25 -5.80
N TYR A 194 3.42 2.38 -4.91
CA TYR A 194 3.33 3.25 -3.75
C TYR A 194 3.14 4.71 -4.16
N ASN A 195 3.97 5.19 -5.08
CA ASN A 195 3.92 6.57 -5.57
C ASN A 195 2.65 6.89 -6.36
N ALA A 196 2.07 5.91 -7.05
CA ALA A 196 0.81 6.09 -7.78
C ALA A 196 -0.40 6.36 -6.87
N SER A 197 -0.32 5.96 -5.59
CA SER A 197 -1.38 6.20 -4.61
C SER A 197 -1.66 7.69 -4.35
N GLY A 198 -0.68 8.55 -4.62
CA GLY A 198 -0.72 9.96 -4.24
C GLY A 198 -0.73 10.19 -2.73
N GLU A 199 -0.53 9.15 -1.92
CA GLU A 199 -0.40 9.21 -0.48
C GLU A 199 1.08 9.29 -0.11
N GLY A 200 1.64 10.48 -0.30
CA GLY A 200 2.96 10.84 0.25
C GLY A 200 2.74 11.70 1.48
N SER A 201 3.28 11.28 2.62
CA SER A 201 3.26 12.09 3.83
C SER A 201 4.61 12.78 4.01
N GLU A 202 4.62 14.08 4.34
CA GLU A 202 5.87 14.78 4.70
C GLU A 202 6.55 14.18 5.93
N VAL A 203 5.83 13.37 6.71
CA VAL A 203 6.36 12.68 7.89
C VAL A 203 6.94 11.28 7.59
N GLN A 204 7.04 10.88 6.33
CA GLN A 204 7.64 9.60 5.93
C GLN A 204 8.87 9.82 5.05
N ASN A 205 9.93 9.12 5.37
CA ASN A 205 11.11 8.99 4.54
C ASN A 205 11.27 7.51 4.17
N ILE A 206 11.10 7.17 2.89
CA ILE A 206 10.98 5.76 2.46
C ILE A 206 12.08 5.42 1.47
N ASP A 207 12.90 4.44 1.85
CA ASP A 207 13.89 3.83 0.99
C ASP A 207 13.35 2.51 0.42
N PHE A 208 13.27 2.44 -0.91
CA PHE A 208 12.98 1.22 -1.64
C PHE A 208 14.29 0.68 -2.20
N LEU A 209 14.82 -0.40 -1.61
CA LEU A 209 16.11 -0.97 -1.98
C LEU A 209 16.02 -2.48 -2.20
N SER A 210 16.83 -2.97 -3.12
CA SER A 210 17.18 -4.37 -3.16
C SER A 210 18.18 -4.69 -2.04
N LEU A 211 18.31 -5.97 -1.67
CA LEU A 211 19.30 -6.38 -0.68
C LEU A 211 20.73 -5.94 -1.08
N THR A 212 21.08 -6.06 -2.36
CA THR A 212 22.38 -5.61 -2.87
C THR A 212 22.57 -4.10 -2.70
N GLU A 213 21.59 -3.29 -3.14
CA GLU A 213 21.66 -1.83 -3.01
C GLU A 213 21.74 -1.41 -1.53
N PHE A 214 20.98 -2.07 -0.65
CA PHE A 214 21.05 -1.82 0.79
C PHE A 214 22.44 -2.13 1.36
N LEU A 215 23.04 -3.26 1.01
CA LEU A 215 24.39 -3.60 1.47
C LEU A 215 25.44 -2.60 0.96
N GLU A 216 25.27 -2.06 -0.25
CA GLU A 216 26.15 -1.02 -0.81
C GLU A 216 26.02 0.32 -0.07
N THR A 217 24.88 0.59 0.59
CA THR A 217 24.74 1.77 1.47
C THR A 217 25.50 1.63 2.79
N LEU A 218 25.82 0.41 3.20
CA LEU A 218 26.52 0.18 4.46
C LEU A 218 27.97 0.65 4.30
N ARG A 219 28.38 1.59 5.16
CA ARG A 219 29.77 2.01 5.23
C ARG A 219 30.63 0.77 5.49
N ILE A 220 31.54 0.47 4.56
CA ILE A 220 32.57 -0.55 4.78
C ILE A 220 33.39 -0.08 5.99
N PRO A 221 33.46 -0.87 7.09
CA PRO A 221 34.27 -0.51 8.23
C PRO A 221 35.70 -0.23 7.78
N GLU A 222 36.35 0.78 8.38
CA GLU A 222 37.75 1.06 8.07
C GLU A 222 38.60 -0.19 8.34
N GLY A 223 39.34 -0.62 7.32
CA GLY A 223 40.07 -1.87 7.36
C GLY A 223 40.51 -2.32 5.97
N ARG A 224 41.21 -3.45 5.93
CA ARG A 224 41.61 -4.13 4.70
C ARG A 224 40.99 -5.51 4.69
N GLU A 225 40.69 -6.05 3.51
CA GLU A 225 40.32 -7.46 3.36
C GLU A 225 41.32 -8.32 4.14
N VAL A 226 40.82 -9.26 4.94
CA VAL A 226 41.66 -10.16 5.71
C VAL A 226 42.40 -11.04 4.73
N THR A 227 43.71 -10.87 4.61
CA THR A 227 44.56 -11.76 3.82
C THR A 227 44.79 -13.06 4.56
N PHE A 228 45.12 -14.13 3.83
CA PHE A 228 45.48 -15.41 4.43
C PHE A 228 46.59 -15.28 5.48
N SER A 229 47.62 -14.44 5.21
CA SER A 229 48.70 -14.18 6.16
C SER A 229 48.16 -13.58 7.46
N ALA A 230 47.32 -12.55 7.37
CA ALA A 230 46.74 -11.91 8.55
C ALA A 230 45.83 -12.87 9.34
N PHE A 231 45.08 -13.73 8.65
CA PHE A 231 44.24 -14.75 9.27
C PHE A 231 45.08 -15.82 9.98
N SER A 232 46.14 -16.32 9.32
CA SER A 232 47.06 -17.32 9.87
C SER A 232 47.79 -16.80 11.11
N ASP A 233 48.15 -15.50 11.14
CA ASP A 233 48.80 -14.87 12.29
C ASP A 233 47.83 -14.60 13.45
N TRP A 234 46.53 -14.46 13.14
CA TRP A 234 45.46 -14.22 14.11
C TRP A 234 44.94 -15.52 14.74
N LEU A 235 44.78 -16.58 13.96
CA LEU A 235 44.11 -17.82 14.37
C LEU A 235 44.68 -18.45 15.66
N PRO A 236 46.00 -18.55 15.87
CA PRO A 236 46.56 -19.11 17.11
C PRO A 236 46.19 -18.32 18.38
N ARG A 237 45.86 -17.02 18.23
CA ARG A 237 45.42 -16.15 19.33
C ARG A 237 43.98 -16.46 19.76
N ASN A 238 43.23 -17.19 18.93
CA ASN A 238 41.83 -17.56 19.15
C ASN A 238 41.68 -19.09 19.23
N ARG A 239 42.10 -19.64 20.38
CA ARG A 239 42.28 -21.09 20.59
C ARG A 239 41.03 -21.93 20.31
N ALA A 240 39.83 -21.39 20.57
CA ALA A 240 38.58 -22.08 20.30
C ALA A 240 38.34 -22.31 18.79
N ILE A 241 38.69 -21.32 17.96
CA ILE A 241 38.53 -21.41 16.50
C ILE A 241 39.67 -22.22 15.90
N ALA A 242 40.90 -22.07 16.41
CA ALA A 242 42.05 -22.86 15.98
C ALA A 242 41.84 -24.38 16.17
N ALA A 243 41.01 -24.77 17.14
CA ALA A 243 40.67 -26.18 17.38
C ALA A 243 39.74 -26.77 16.29
N LEU A 244 39.10 -25.94 15.45
CA LEU A 244 38.15 -26.39 14.43
C LEU A 244 38.84 -26.96 13.17
N GLY A 245 40.11 -26.62 12.92
CA GLY A 245 40.82 -27.12 11.75
C GLY A 245 42.05 -26.31 11.35
N ALA A 246 42.67 -26.69 10.23
CA ALA A 246 43.83 -26.02 9.68
C ALA A 246 43.50 -24.61 9.18
N ALA A 247 44.44 -23.68 9.34
CA ALA A 247 44.25 -22.25 9.00
C ALA A 247 43.80 -22.03 7.55
N HIS A 248 44.37 -22.76 6.60
CA HIS A 248 44.00 -22.68 5.18
C HIS A 248 42.58 -23.16 4.93
N THR A 249 42.19 -24.31 5.49
CA THR A 249 40.84 -24.86 5.34
C THR A 249 39.81 -23.91 5.93
N LEU A 250 40.04 -23.43 7.16
CA LEU A 250 39.13 -22.48 7.80
C LEU A 250 39.03 -21.16 7.01
N TYR A 251 40.15 -20.63 6.52
CA TYR A 251 40.15 -19.40 5.73
C TYR A 251 39.33 -19.53 4.45
N GLU A 252 39.49 -20.63 3.71
CA GLU A 252 38.69 -20.89 2.50
C GLU A 252 37.23 -21.18 2.82
N GLU A 253 36.91 -21.86 3.93
CA GLU A 253 35.53 -22.04 4.39
C GLU A 253 34.87 -20.70 4.76
N PHE A 254 35.56 -19.82 5.51
CA PHE A 254 35.04 -18.49 5.84
C PHE A 254 34.80 -17.66 4.57
N ARG A 255 35.74 -17.66 3.61
CA ARG A 255 35.56 -16.96 2.33
C ARG A 255 34.45 -17.58 1.47
N GLY A 256 34.34 -18.91 1.48
CA GLY A 256 33.30 -19.64 0.77
C GLY A 256 31.91 -19.38 1.32
N VAL A 257 31.74 -19.38 2.65
CA VAL A 257 30.43 -19.17 3.29
C VAL A 257 30.00 -17.69 3.25
N ILE A 258 30.94 -16.76 3.46
CA ILE A 258 30.64 -15.31 3.49
C ILE A 258 30.57 -14.73 2.06
N GLY A 259 31.34 -15.28 1.12
CA GLY A 259 31.42 -14.83 -0.27
C GLY A 259 30.59 -15.66 -1.26
N ALA A 260 29.90 -16.71 -0.81
CA ALA A 260 29.01 -17.48 -1.69
C ALA A 260 27.91 -16.57 -2.22
N VAL A 261 27.86 -16.44 -3.55
CA VAL A 261 26.65 -15.98 -4.22
C VAL A 261 25.56 -16.97 -3.85
N ALA A 262 24.50 -16.50 -3.18
CA ALA A 262 23.29 -17.28 -2.94
C ALA A 262 22.66 -17.65 -4.29
N SER A 263 23.21 -18.69 -4.90
CA SER A 263 22.66 -19.31 -6.09
C SER A 263 21.38 -20.00 -5.62
N GLY A 264 20.28 -19.85 -6.35
CA GLY A 264 18.94 -20.35 -5.97
C GLY A 264 18.83 -21.86 -5.66
N ASN A 265 19.93 -22.60 -5.74
CA ASN A 265 20.09 -23.91 -5.16
C ASN A 265 20.99 -23.78 -3.93
N GLY A 266 20.37 -23.64 -2.75
CA GLY A 266 21.08 -23.82 -1.48
C GLY A 266 21.73 -25.21 -1.40
N PRO A 267 22.57 -25.48 -0.38
CA PRO A 267 23.15 -26.81 -0.18
C PRO A 267 22.03 -27.84 -0.16
N LEU A 268 22.09 -28.80 -1.09
CA LEU A 268 21.09 -29.84 -1.29
C LEU A 268 20.92 -30.63 0.02
N VAL A 269 19.82 -30.39 0.72
CA VAL A 269 19.30 -31.32 1.72
C VAL A 269 18.45 -32.35 0.96
N PRO A 270 18.76 -33.66 1.03
CA PRO A 270 17.92 -34.67 0.41
C PRO A 270 16.59 -34.75 1.17
N GLY A 271 15.49 -34.31 0.54
CA GLY A 271 14.12 -34.56 1.02
C GLY A 271 13.32 -33.33 1.51
N GLY A 272 13.75 -32.10 1.26
CA GLY A 272 13.05 -30.89 1.72
C GLY A 272 12.26 -30.20 0.61
N VAL A 273 10.98 -29.93 0.87
CA VAL A 273 10.07 -29.11 0.05
C VAL A 273 10.73 -27.78 -0.33
N SER A 274 10.66 -27.43 -1.63
CA SER A 274 11.07 -26.11 -2.12
C SER A 274 10.15 -25.04 -1.55
N VAL A 275 10.63 -24.28 -0.56
CA VAL A 275 9.96 -23.06 -0.08
C VAL A 275 10.49 -21.90 -0.92
N THR A 276 9.68 -21.41 -1.84
CA THR A 276 9.95 -20.17 -2.57
C THR A 276 9.65 -18.99 -1.65
N TRP A 277 10.70 -18.32 -1.17
CA TRP A 277 10.58 -17.07 -0.40
C TRP A 277 10.32 -15.90 -1.34
N ASP A 278 9.11 -15.81 -1.90
CA ASP A 278 8.85 -14.76 -2.90
C ASP A 278 8.73 -13.35 -2.32
N THR A 279 8.47 -13.18 -1.02
CA THR A 279 8.69 -11.89 -0.32
C THR A 279 8.55 -12.10 1.19
N ALA A 280 9.62 -11.92 1.95
CA ALA A 280 9.54 -11.61 3.38
C ALA A 280 9.79 -10.11 3.52
N VAL A 281 8.78 -9.35 3.94
CA VAL A 281 8.96 -7.92 4.25
C VAL A 281 8.98 -7.78 5.77
N ALA A 282 10.15 -7.43 6.30
CA ALA A 282 10.28 -7.03 7.70
C ALA A 282 10.05 -5.51 7.78
N LEU A 283 8.96 -5.09 8.40
CA LEU A 283 8.73 -3.69 8.74
C LEU A 283 9.33 -3.44 10.12
N TRP A 284 10.46 -2.73 10.17
CA TRP A 284 11.07 -2.25 11.41
C TRP A 284 10.77 -0.76 11.57
N HIS A 285 10.19 -0.37 12.71
CA HIS A 285 9.99 1.02 13.07
C HIS A 285 11.18 1.46 13.93
N GLY A 286 12.08 2.28 13.37
CA GLY A 286 13.09 2.98 14.16
C GLY A 286 12.41 4.06 14.99
N GLY A 287 12.33 3.88 16.30
CA GLY A 287 12.00 4.99 17.21
C GLY A 287 13.17 5.98 17.27
N PRO A 288 12.95 7.26 17.65
CA PRO A 288 14.03 8.22 17.80
C PRO A 288 15.02 7.73 18.89
N PRO A 289 16.31 8.09 18.77
CA PRO A 289 17.30 7.75 19.78
C PRO A 289 17.15 8.71 20.96
N ASP A 290 16.15 8.48 21.82
CA ASP A 290 16.07 9.17 23.10
C ASP A 290 17.11 8.59 24.06
N GLY A 291 18.25 9.29 24.09
CA GLY A 291 18.96 9.69 25.32
C GLY A 291 19.13 8.69 26.45
N LEU A 292 20.39 8.26 26.62
CA LEU A 292 21.12 8.17 27.89
C LEU A 292 20.40 7.52 29.10
N CYS A 293 20.94 6.39 29.56
CA CYS A 293 21.63 6.41 30.87
C CYS A 293 22.70 5.32 30.97
N PRO A 294 23.86 5.64 31.57
CA PRO A 294 24.92 4.69 31.89
C PRO A 294 24.62 4.01 33.23
N VAL A 295 24.82 2.68 33.30
CA VAL A 295 25.49 1.96 34.41
C VAL A 295 26.09 0.69 33.81
#